data_AF-A0A354S7Q6-F1
#
_entry.id   AF-A0A354S7Q6-F1
#
_cell.length_a   1.000
_cell.length_b   1.000
_cell.length_c   1.000
_cell.angle_alpha   90.00
_cell.angle_beta   90.00
_cell.angle_gamma   90.00
#
_symmetry.space_group_name_H-M   'P 1'
#
loop_
_entity.id
_entity.type
_entity.pdbx_description
1 polymer ?
#
loop_
_entity_poly.entity_id
_entity_poly.type
_entity_poly.pdbx_seq_one_letter_code
_entity_poly.pdbx_strand_id
1 'polypeptide(L)'
;YYRVHLERSGTVAELSASTHAGFHRYTYPAADSASLLLDLVNGIYGYDGKILWSSLRVENDTLITGYRHVSGWARDRYIFFAASFSRPISSYRHRKDDQTPYRGFYRRFKEFDNFPEMAGKSVRAEFTFAPSEAPLEVVFAISGVSTAGALANLRAEAKPFDAAKAEAQARWLVELQKIEGTFLSAEDKTTFYTALYHSLIAPHVFQDVDGQYRGLDGNVHRAEGFTNLTVFSLWDTYRALHPWFNFFQPEHNRNAVLSMLAHGEQSVHQALPVWSHWANENWCMIGYHGVSVLADAAAKGMTGVDWDQALKLAVSSSGWRGYDGLGAYMDMGYVPEDVVGSSVSKTLEYAYDDWCVAELARRQTPYHNFYTGTDHPNIRLNKAYLKR
;
A
#
# COMPACT_ATOMS: atom_id res chain seq x y z
N TYR A 1 0.13 -17.28 2.70
CA TYR A 1 -0.93 -18.27 2.93
C TYR A 1 -1.34 -18.21 4.40
N TYR A 2 -2.63 -18.14 4.65
CA TYR A 2 -3.20 -18.15 6.00
C TYR A 2 -4.38 -19.12 6.01
N ARG A 3 -4.59 -19.84 7.12
CA ARG A 3 -5.71 -20.77 7.28
C ARG A 3 -6.23 -20.71 8.71
N VAL A 4 -7.55 -20.71 8.86
CA VAL A 4 -8.22 -20.72 10.16
C VAL A 4 -9.52 -21.52 10.10
N HIS A 5 -9.87 -22.17 11.21
CA HIS A 5 -11.18 -22.80 11.42
C HIS A 5 -12.07 -21.82 12.21
N LEU A 6 -13.21 -21.44 11.65
CA LEU A 6 -14.17 -20.53 12.26
C LEU A 6 -15.18 -21.32 13.11
N GLU A 7 -14.83 -21.57 14.38
CA GLU A 7 -15.52 -22.49 15.28
C GLU A 7 -17.05 -22.35 15.29
N ARG A 8 -17.57 -21.12 15.40
CA ARG A 8 -19.02 -20.86 15.47
C ARG A 8 -19.78 -21.33 14.22
N SER A 9 -19.14 -21.28 13.06
CA SER A 9 -19.75 -21.63 11.77
C SER A 9 -19.32 -23.01 11.25
N GLY A 10 -18.30 -23.62 11.86
CA GLY A 10 -17.63 -24.82 11.32
C GLY A 10 -16.91 -24.59 9.98
N THR A 11 -16.87 -23.36 9.46
CA THR A 11 -16.25 -23.04 8.16
C THR A 11 -14.74 -22.96 8.28
N VAL A 12 -14.01 -23.58 7.35
CA VAL A 12 -12.56 -23.39 7.21
C VAL A 12 -12.31 -22.29 6.18
N ALA A 13 -11.57 -21.26 6.55
CA ALA A 13 -11.16 -20.18 5.66
C ALA A 13 -9.66 -20.30 5.35
N GLU A 14 -9.32 -20.25 4.07
CA GLU A 14 -7.95 -20.24 3.57
C GLU A 14 -7.74 -19.01 2.68
N LEU A 15 -6.60 -18.33 2.84
CA LEU A 15 -6.28 -17.08 2.16
C LEU A 15 -4.90 -17.14 1.48
N SER A 16 -4.83 -16.62 0.26
CA SER A 16 -3.59 -16.35 -0.48
C SER A 16 -3.72 -15.01 -1.22
N ALA A 17 -2.67 -14.60 -1.94
CA ALA A 17 -2.64 -13.31 -2.64
C ALA A 17 -1.78 -13.36 -3.91
N SER A 18 -2.08 -12.46 -4.82
CA SER A 18 -1.24 -12.00 -5.93
C SER A 18 -0.97 -10.50 -5.74
N THR A 19 -0.54 -9.78 -6.78
CA THR A 19 -0.14 -8.38 -6.62
C THR A 19 -1.32 -7.47 -6.31
N HIS A 20 -2.47 -7.67 -6.95
CA HIS A 20 -3.66 -6.81 -6.80
C HIS A 20 -4.91 -7.57 -6.31
N ALA A 21 -4.87 -8.92 -6.30
CA ALA A 21 -5.99 -9.74 -5.87
C ALA A 21 -5.68 -10.67 -4.68
N GLY A 22 -6.65 -10.77 -3.76
CA GLY A 22 -6.72 -11.80 -2.72
C GLY A 22 -7.51 -13.03 -3.20
N PHE A 23 -7.08 -14.22 -2.78
CA PHE A 23 -7.72 -15.50 -3.08
C PHE A 23 -8.22 -16.10 -1.79
N HIS A 24 -9.51 -16.43 -1.76
CA HIS A 24 -10.18 -16.98 -0.61
C HIS A 24 -10.71 -18.36 -0.98
N ARG A 25 -10.60 -19.33 -0.09
CA ARG A 25 -11.29 -20.62 -0.17
C ARG A 25 -12.02 -20.87 1.14
N TYR A 26 -13.34 -21.04 1.04
CA TYR A 26 -14.22 -21.32 2.17
C TYR A 26 -14.80 -22.72 2.04
N THR A 27 -14.42 -23.60 2.98
CA THR A 27 -14.99 -24.94 3.10
C THR A 27 -16.06 -24.92 4.17
N TYR A 28 -17.31 -25.01 3.75
CA TYR A 28 -18.50 -24.98 4.61
C TYR A 28 -18.84 -26.39 5.15
N PRO A 29 -19.56 -26.49 6.29
CA PRO A 29 -19.93 -27.78 6.88
C PRO A 29 -21.03 -28.55 6.12
N ALA A 30 -21.83 -27.86 5.30
CA ALA A 30 -22.90 -28.47 4.49
C ALA A 30 -23.03 -27.76 3.13
N ALA A 31 -23.47 -28.48 2.09
CA ALA A 31 -23.52 -27.96 0.72
C ALA A 31 -24.38 -26.71 0.52
N ASP A 32 -25.49 -26.60 1.24
CA ASP A 32 -26.46 -25.51 1.18
C ASP A 32 -26.17 -24.36 2.17
N SER A 33 -25.09 -24.46 2.95
CA SER A 33 -24.73 -23.47 4.00
C SER A 33 -23.82 -22.34 3.52
N ALA A 34 -23.52 -22.27 2.22
CA ALA A 34 -22.61 -21.27 1.67
C ALA A 34 -23.26 -19.87 1.62
N SER A 35 -22.84 -19.02 2.55
CA SER A 35 -23.14 -17.59 2.56
C SER A 35 -21.89 -16.76 2.83
N LEU A 36 -21.83 -15.55 2.26
CA LEU A 36 -20.79 -14.56 2.53
C LEU A 36 -21.41 -13.21 2.91
N LEU A 37 -20.86 -12.60 3.95
CA LEU A 37 -21.15 -11.22 4.33
C LEU A 37 -20.02 -10.31 3.81
N LEU A 38 -20.36 -9.37 2.92
CA LEU A 38 -19.49 -8.26 2.57
C LEU A 38 -19.89 -7.04 3.41
N ASP A 39 -19.06 -6.72 4.40
CA ASP A 39 -19.23 -5.54 5.26
C ASP A 39 -18.35 -4.39 4.75
N LEU A 40 -18.97 -3.37 4.13
CA LEU A 40 -18.25 -2.17 3.65
C LEU A 40 -18.01 -1.14 4.76
N VAL A 41 -18.53 -1.37 5.96
CA VAL A 41 -18.40 -0.52 7.15
C VAL A 41 -17.18 -0.88 7.98
N ASN A 42 -16.88 -2.17 8.10
CA ASN A 42 -15.79 -2.64 8.95
C ASN A 42 -14.43 -2.06 8.53
N GLY A 43 -13.63 -1.64 9.51
CA GLY A 43 -12.29 -1.11 9.31
C GLY A 43 -11.52 -0.88 10.60
N ILE A 44 -10.19 -0.82 10.50
CA ILE A 44 -9.29 -0.53 11.63
C ILE A 44 -9.57 0.89 12.15
N TYR A 45 -9.61 1.10 13.47
CA TYR A 45 -10.01 2.36 14.11
C TYR A 45 -11.38 2.86 13.62
N GLY A 46 -12.37 1.97 13.58
CA GLY A 46 -13.73 2.28 13.13
C GLY A 46 -14.45 3.26 14.07
N TYR A 47 -15.16 4.22 13.49
CA TYR A 47 -16.01 5.20 14.19
C TYR A 47 -17.18 5.59 13.29
N ASP A 48 -18.25 6.13 13.88
CA ASP A 48 -19.44 6.55 13.14
C ASP A 48 -19.12 7.68 12.15
N GLY A 49 -19.53 7.53 10.89
CA GLY A 49 -19.24 8.50 9.83
C GLY A 49 -17.88 8.32 9.16
N LYS A 50 -17.09 7.30 9.55
CA LYS A 50 -15.82 6.97 8.88
C LYS A 50 -15.99 6.65 7.39
N ILE A 51 -17.07 5.94 7.05
CA ILE A 51 -17.47 5.70 5.67
C ILE A 51 -18.23 6.94 5.18
N LEU A 52 -17.61 7.69 4.29
CA LEU A 52 -18.23 8.86 3.67
C LEU A 52 -19.31 8.43 2.68
N TRP A 53 -19.00 7.39 1.89
CA TRP A 53 -19.94 6.72 0.99
C TRP A 53 -19.42 5.35 0.58
N SER A 54 -20.33 4.47 0.17
CA SER A 54 -20.00 3.17 -0.42
C SER A 54 -21.03 2.79 -1.46
N SER A 55 -20.62 1.96 -2.42
CA SER A 55 -21.51 1.36 -3.42
C SER A 55 -21.08 -0.07 -3.72
N LEU A 56 -22.06 -0.90 -4.05
CA LEU A 56 -21.91 -2.29 -4.41
C LEU A 56 -22.90 -2.61 -5.52
N ARG A 57 -22.44 -3.34 -6.54
CA ARG A 57 -23.19 -3.76 -7.71
C ARG A 57 -23.05 -5.25 -7.91
N VAL A 58 -24.16 -5.93 -8.14
CA VAL A 58 -24.20 -7.31 -8.63
C VAL A 58 -24.26 -7.26 -10.16
N GLU A 59 -23.12 -7.51 -10.81
CA GLU A 59 -23.02 -7.38 -12.28
C GLU A 59 -23.58 -8.62 -12.99
N ASN A 60 -23.44 -9.80 -12.37
CA ASN A 60 -24.05 -11.06 -12.77
C ASN A 60 -24.05 -12.05 -11.60
N ASP A 61 -24.37 -13.32 -11.86
CA ASP A 61 -24.45 -14.37 -10.85
C ASP A 61 -23.11 -14.75 -10.20
N THR A 62 -21.98 -14.33 -10.75
CA THR A 62 -20.64 -14.70 -10.25
C THR A 62 -19.71 -13.49 -10.10
N LEU A 63 -20.18 -12.27 -10.31
CA LEU A 63 -19.36 -11.05 -10.28
C LEU A 63 -20.07 -9.92 -9.54
N ILE A 64 -19.35 -9.33 -8.59
CA ILE A 64 -19.72 -8.05 -7.96
C ILE A 64 -18.62 -7.01 -8.16
N THR A 65 -19.02 -5.74 -8.19
CA THR A 65 -18.09 -4.60 -8.16
C THR A 65 -18.54 -3.58 -7.12
N GLY A 66 -17.65 -2.69 -6.71
CA GLY A 66 -18.05 -1.62 -5.82
C GLY A 66 -16.90 -0.75 -5.37
N TYR A 67 -17.19 0.14 -4.43
CA TYR A 67 -16.18 0.95 -3.78
C TYR A 67 -16.61 1.37 -2.38
N ARG A 68 -15.63 1.82 -1.61
CA ARG A 68 -15.86 2.66 -0.44
C ARG A 68 -14.94 3.86 -0.45
N HIS A 69 -15.49 4.97 0.02
CA HIS A 69 -14.81 6.24 0.24
C HIS A 69 -14.78 6.50 1.73
N VAL A 70 -13.58 6.62 2.30
CA VAL A 70 -13.38 6.63 3.75
C VAL A 70 -12.49 7.80 4.16
N SER A 71 -12.81 8.39 5.31
CA SER A 71 -11.96 9.35 6.00
C SER A 71 -11.23 8.67 7.16
N GLY A 72 -9.93 8.88 7.28
CA GLY A 72 -9.13 8.29 8.33
C GLY A 72 -7.72 8.84 8.31
N TRP A 73 -6.74 7.99 8.63
CA TRP A 73 -5.33 8.40 8.58
C TRP A 73 -4.93 8.89 7.19
N ALA A 74 -5.32 8.17 6.14
CA ALA A 74 -5.50 8.74 4.81
C ALA A 74 -6.87 9.45 4.76
N ARG A 75 -6.83 10.78 4.61
CA ARG A 75 -7.98 11.67 4.81
C ARG A 75 -9.07 11.51 3.75
N ASP A 76 -8.68 11.33 2.49
CA ASP A 76 -9.58 11.23 1.34
C ASP A 76 -9.28 9.95 0.56
N ARG A 77 -9.77 8.81 1.05
CA ARG A 77 -9.33 7.50 0.57
C ARG A 77 -10.43 6.74 -0.17
N TYR A 78 -10.20 6.52 -1.46
CA TYR A 78 -11.02 5.66 -2.31
C TYR A 78 -10.42 4.26 -2.40
N ILE A 79 -11.29 3.25 -2.31
CA ILE A 79 -10.94 1.84 -2.50
C ILE A 79 -12.02 1.23 -3.38
N PHE A 80 -11.64 0.87 -4.60
CA PHE A 80 -12.52 0.16 -5.55
C PHE A 80 -12.22 -1.32 -5.51
N PHE A 81 -13.21 -2.16 -5.82
CA PHE A 81 -13.05 -3.60 -5.86
C PHE A 81 -13.88 -4.26 -6.97
N ALA A 82 -13.43 -5.45 -7.36
CA ALA A 82 -14.17 -6.43 -8.12
C ALA A 82 -13.97 -7.80 -7.45
N ALA A 83 -15.02 -8.61 -7.35
CA ALA A 83 -14.91 -9.95 -6.79
C ALA A 83 -15.67 -10.97 -7.63
N SER A 84 -15.00 -12.09 -7.94
CA SER A 84 -15.59 -13.20 -8.68
C SER A 84 -15.74 -14.42 -7.79
N PHE A 85 -16.82 -15.17 -7.98
CA PHE A 85 -17.18 -16.35 -7.20
C PHE A 85 -17.16 -17.60 -8.08
N SER A 86 -16.65 -18.70 -7.53
CA SER A 86 -16.68 -20.03 -8.19
C SER A 86 -18.07 -20.69 -8.23
N ARG A 87 -19.01 -20.16 -7.44
CA ARG A 87 -20.41 -20.63 -7.38
C ARG A 87 -21.35 -19.47 -7.73
N PRO A 88 -22.44 -19.72 -8.49
CA PRO A 88 -23.46 -18.71 -8.73
C PRO A 88 -24.11 -18.24 -7.42
N ILE A 89 -24.39 -16.94 -7.33
CA ILE A 89 -25.20 -16.30 -6.30
C ILE A 89 -26.67 -16.66 -6.58
N SER A 90 -27.31 -17.35 -5.64
CA SER A 90 -28.73 -17.72 -5.71
C SER A 90 -29.63 -16.59 -5.25
N SER A 91 -29.20 -15.86 -4.21
CA SER A 91 -29.91 -14.71 -3.69
C SER A 91 -28.99 -13.82 -2.89
N TYR A 92 -29.37 -12.56 -2.72
CA TYR A 92 -28.64 -11.62 -1.90
C TYR A 92 -29.59 -10.60 -1.27
N ARG A 93 -29.20 -10.15 -0.08
CA ARG A 93 -29.89 -9.10 0.67
C ARG A 93 -28.89 -8.08 1.16
N HIS A 94 -29.35 -6.87 1.43
CA HIS A 94 -28.50 -5.87 2.05
C HIS A 94 -29.20 -5.15 3.19
N ARG A 95 -28.39 -4.61 4.09
CA ARG A 95 -28.81 -3.64 5.09
C ARG A 95 -28.01 -2.36 4.89
N LYS A 96 -28.68 -1.24 5.08
CA LYS A 96 -28.06 0.07 5.28
C LYS A 96 -28.77 0.73 6.45
N ASP A 97 -28.01 0.98 7.50
CA ASP A 97 -28.46 1.72 8.67
C ASP A 97 -27.98 3.16 8.54
N ASP A 98 -28.41 3.83 7.47
CA ASP A 98 -28.12 5.25 7.26
C ASP A 98 -29.42 6.05 7.27
N GLN A 99 -29.43 7.15 8.01
CA GLN A 99 -30.56 8.07 8.05
C GLN A 99 -30.51 9.01 6.84
N THR A 100 -30.41 8.46 5.62
CA THR A 100 -30.35 9.29 4.41
C THR A 100 -31.72 9.94 4.15
N PRO A 101 -31.87 11.28 4.30
CA PRO A 101 -33.18 11.93 4.27
C PRO A 101 -33.80 11.92 2.87
N TYR A 102 -32.95 11.98 1.84
CA TYR A 102 -33.37 11.93 0.44
C TYR A 102 -33.14 10.53 -0.15
N ARG A 103 -34.24 9.81 -0.44
CA ARG A 103 -34.19 8.45 -1.00
C ARG A 103 -34.52 8.39 -2.50
N GLY A 104 -34.69 9.53 -3.17
CA GLY A 104 -35.06 9.60 -4.59
C GLY A 104 -36.27 8.72 -4.94
N PHE A 105 -36.22 8.10 -6.12
CA PHE A 105 -37.27 7.19 -6.61
C PHE A 105 -37.06 5.72 -6.20
N TYR A 106 -36.06 5.41 -5.36
CA TYR A 106 -35.78 4.03 -4.93
C TYR A 106 -36.92 3.38 -4.13
N ARG A 107 -37.85 4.18 -3.59
CA ARG A 107 -39.10 3.69 -2.94
C ARG A 107 -39.99 2.85 -3.86
N ARG A 108 -39.78 2.91 -5.18
CA ARG A 108 -40.50 2.10 -6.18
C ARG A 108 -40.01 0.65 -6.24
N PHE A 109 -38.83 0.37 -5.68
CA PHE A 109 -38.18 -0.95 -5.75
C PHE A 109 -38.10 -1.61 -4.38
N LYS A 110 -38.05 -2.94 -4.37
CA LYS A 110 -37.71 -3.73 -3.18
C LYS A 110 -36.18 -3.80 -3.06
N GLU A 111 -35.55 -2.68 -2.71
CA GLU A 111 -34.07 -2.56 -2.75
C GLU A 111 -33.34 -3.58 -1.87
N PHE A 112 -33.98 -4.12 -0.82
CA PHE A 112 -33.33 -4.97 0.16
C PHE A 112 -33.23 -6.45 -0.23
N ASP A 113 -33.95 -6.89 -1.27
CA ASP A 113 -34.02 -8.29 -1.70
C ASP A 113 -33.73 -8.43 -3.20
N ASN A 114 -32.61 -9.05 -3.57
CA ASN A 114 -32.19 -9.31 -4.95
C ASN A 114 -32.18 -8.06 -5.87
N PHE A 115 -31.89 -6.88 -5.33
CA PHE A 115 -31.75 -5.66 -6.10
C PHE A 115 -30.27 -5.34 -6.35
N PRO A 116 -29.80 -5.33 -7.61
CA PRO A 116 -28.39 -5.42 -7.95
C PRO A 116 -27.59 -4.15 -7.61
N GLU A 117 -28.24 -3.07 -7.18
CA GLU A 117 -27.59 -1.79 -6.89
C GLU A 117 -27.76 -1.41 -5.42
N MET A 118 -26.64 -1.21 -4.73
CA MET A 118 -26.60 -0.86 -3.32
C MET A 118 -25.68 0.34 -3.14
N ALA A 119 -26.12 1.32 -2.35
CA ALA A 119 -25.33 2.50 -2.02
C ALA A 119 -25.76 3.08 -0.68
N GLY A 120 -24.79 3.68 0.02
CA GLY A 120 -25.02 4.31 1.31
C GLY A 120 -23.76 4.40 2.16
N LYS A 121 -23.93 4.83 3.41
CA LYS A 121 -22.83 5.01 4.37
C LYS A 121 -22.58 3.77 5.24
N SER A 122 -23.50 2.82 5.24
CA SER A 122 -23.46 1.66 6.13
C SER A 122 -23.88 0.35 5.43
N VAL A 123 -23.47 0.17 4.17
CA VAL A 123 -23.86 -0.99 3.35
C VAL A 123 -23.20 -2.27 3.86
N ARG A 124 -24.03 -3.27 4.13
CA ARG A 124 -23.63 -4.67 4.35
C ARG A 124 -24.49 -5.57 3.49
N ALA A 125 -23.85 -6.46 2.72
CA ALA A 125 -24.53 -7.36 1.82
C ALA A 125 -24.25 -8.82 2.18
N GLU A 126 -25.31 -9.61 2.28
CA GLU A 126 -25.27 -11.06 2.44
C GLU A 126 -25.55 -11.70 1.08
N PHE A 127 -24.68 -12.59 0.65
CA PHE A 127 -24.81 -13.39 -0.57
C PHE A 127 -24.97 -14.86 -0.19
N THR A 128 -25.99 -15.52 -0.73
CA THR A 128 -26.20 -16.97 -0.61
C THR A 128 -25.92 -17.62 -1.95
N PHE A 129 -25.17 -18.71 -1.95
CA PHE A 129 -24.68 -19.37 -3.17
C PHE A 129 -25.44 -20.66 -3.49
N ALA A 130 -25.44 -21.07 -4.75
CA ALA A 130 -26.03 -22.32 -5.20
C ALA A 130 -25.40 -23.51 -4.45
N PRO A 131 -26.18 -24.51 -3.96
CA PRO A 131 -25.65 -25.63 -3.17
C PRO A 131 -24.54 -26.40 -3.87
N SER A 132 -23.48 -26.75 -3.14
CA SER A 132 -22.36 -27.55 -3.64
C SER A 132 -21.50 -28.06 -2.48
N GLU A 133 -21.02 -29.31 -2.59
CA GLU A 133 -20.01 -29.90 -1.70
C GLU A 133 -18.61 -29.30 -1.94
N ALA A 134 -18.39 -28.64 -3.08
CA ALA A 134 -17.12 -27.99 -3.37
C ALA A 134 -16.95 -26.70 -2.53
N PRO A 135 -15.71 -26.40 -2.09
CA PRO A 135 -15.41 -25.13 -1.44
C PRO A 135 -15.80 -23.93 -2.31
N LEU A 136 -16.22 -22.84 -1.68
CA LEU A 136 -16.40 -21.56 -2.37
C LEU A 136 -15.04 -20.87 -2.50
N GLU A 137 -14.53 -20.81 -3.72
CA GLU A 137 -13.41 -19.94 -4.07
C GLU A 137 -13.90 -18.55 -4.46
N VAL A 138 -13.19 -17.52 -3.98
CA VAL A 138 -13.40 -16.10 -4.30
C VAL A 138 -12.07 -15.47 -4.71
N VAL A 139 -12.08 -14.72 -5.80
CA VAL A 139 -10.97 -13.83 -6.17
C VAL A 139 -11.44 -12.39 -5.96
N PHE A 140 -10.74 -11.63 -5.12
CA PHE A 140 -11.12 -10.27 -4.73
C PHE A 140 -9.99 -9.30 -5.10
N ALA A 141 -10.17 -8.53 -6.16
CA ALA A 141 -9.20 -7.55 -6.64
C ALA A 141 -9.55 -6.14 -6.19
N ILE A 142 -8.53 -5.31 -5.96
CA ILE A 142 -8.68 -3.91 -5.57
C ILE A 142 -8.04 -2.95 -6.59
N SER A 143 -8.46 -1.69 -6.55
CA SER A 143 -7.87 -0.58 -7.32
C SER A 143 -8.00 0.73 -6.53
N GLY A 144 -6.99 1.60 -6.66
CA GLY A 144 -7.07 2.99 -6.18
C GLY A 144 -7.79 3.94 -7.16
N VAL A 145 -8.08 3.47 -8.38
CA VAL A 145 -8.55 4.28 -9.50
C VAL A 145 -10.04 4.12 -9.74
N SER A 146 -10.52 2.90 -10.00
CA SER A 146 -11.91 2.65 -10.40
C SER A 146 -12.34 1.18 -10.28
N THR A 147 -13.64 0.91 -10.40
CA THR A 147 -14.17 -0.46 -10.54
C THR A 147 -13.71 -1.14 -11.84
N ALA A 148 -13.53 -0.37 -12.92
CA ALA A 148 -12.99 -0.89 -14.17
C ALA A 148 -11.53 -1.34 -14.03
N GLY A 149 -10.72 -0.56 -13.31
CA GLY A 149 -9.35 -0.93 -12.94
C GLY A 149 -9.31 -2.18 -12.06
N ALA A 150 -10.14 -2.25 -11.03
CA ALA A 150 -10.25 -3.45 -10.18
C ALA A 150 -10.67 -4.69 -10.99
N LEU A 151 -11.58 -4.54 -11.95
CA LEU A 151 -11.99 -5.63 -12.84
C LEU A 151 -10.87 -6.05 -13.82
N ALA A 152 -10.07 -5.10 -14.31
CA ALA A 152 -8.90 -5.40 -15.13
C ALA A 152 -7.85 -6.17 -14.33
N ASN A 153 -7.57 -5.74 -13.09
CA ASN A 153 -6.69 -6.44 -12.15
C ASN A 153 -7.20 -7.88 -11.89
N LEU A 154 -8.51 -8.04 -11.62
CA LEU A 154 -9.13 -9.35 -11.42
C LEU A 154 -8.93 -10.25 -12.64
N ARG A 155 -9.21 -9.76 -13.86
CA ARG A 155 -9.09 -10.55 -15.09
C ARG A 155 -7.65 -10.98 -15.38
N ALA A 156 -6.68 -10.13 -15.05
CA ALA A 156 -5.27 -10.42 -15.25
C ALA A 156 -4.73 -11.49 -14.28
N GLU A 157 -5.25 -11.52 -13.05
CA GLU A 157 -4.65 -12.32 -11.97
C GLU A 157 -5.49 -13.53 -11.54
N ALA A 158 -6.78 -13.59 -11.87
CA ALA A 158 -7.67 -14.67 -11.44
C ALA A 158 -7.19 -16.06 -11.92
N LYS A 159 -7.15 -17.00 -10.98
CA LYS A 159 -6.76 -18.40 -11.17
C LYS A 159 -7.27 -19.24 -9.98
N PRO A 160 -7.29 -20.59 -10.08
CA PRO A 160 -7.69 -21.45 -8.96
C PRO A 160 -6.84 -21.22 -7.71
N PHE A 161 -7.43 -21.39 -6.52
CA PHE A 161 -6.77 -21.09 -5.25
C PHE A 161 -5.39 -21.75 -5.08
N ASP A 162 -5.28 -23.05 -5.37
CA ASP A 162 -4.03 -23.77 -5.17
C ASP A 162 -2.91 -23.30 -6.12
N ALA A 163 -3.26 -22.86 -7.33
CA ALA A 163 -2.31 -22.25 -8.27
C ALA A 163 -1.81 -20.90 -7.73
N ALA A 164 -2.72 -20.04 -7.25
CA ALA A 164 -2.34 -18.76 -6.65
C ALA A 164 -1.49 -18.93 -5.38
N LYS A 165 -1.82 -19.91 -4.54
CA LYS A 165 -1.03 -20.27 -3.35
C LYS A 165 0.38 -20.73 -3.72
N ALA A 166 0.50 -21.65 -4.68
CA ALA A 166 1.79 -22.16 -5.12
C ALA A 166 2.66 -21.05 -5.74
N GLU A 167 2.07 -20.19 -6.56
CA GLU A 167 2.77 -19.04 -7.16
C GLU A 167 3.24 -18.04 -6.09
N ALA A 168 2.38 -17.70 -5.12
CA ALA A 168 2.76 -16.81 -4.02
C ALA A 168 3.92 -17.39 -3.19
N GLN A 169 3.88 -18.70 -2.90
CA GLN A 169 4.98 -19.38 -2.20
C GLN A 169 6.27 -19.38 -3.02
N ALA A 170 6.18 -19.63 -4.33
CA ALA A 170 7.33 -19.60 -5.23
C ALA A 170 7.96 -18.19 -5.30
N ARG A 171 7.14 -17.13 -5.37
CA ARG A 171 7.61 -15.73 -5.34
C ARG A 171 8.32 -15.41 -4.03
N TRP A 172 7.73 -15.77 -2.89
CA TRP A 172 8.39 -15.59 -1.59
C TRP A 172 9.70 -16.36 -1.49
N LEU A 173 9.72 -17.58 -2.03
CA LEU A 173 10.92 -18.40 -2.03
C LEU A 173 12.05 -17.73 -2.82
N VAL A 174 11.78 -17.17 -4.00
CA VAL A 174 12.77 -16.38 -4.77
C VAL A 174 13.35 -15.23 -3.96
N GLU A 175 12.52 -14.50 -3.22
CA GLU A 175 12.97 -13.36 -2.42
C GLU A 175 13.79 -13.79 -1.20
N LEU A 176 13.31 -14.78 -0.44
CA LEU A 176 13.97 -15.23 0.77
C LEU A 176 15.30 -15.95 0.47
N GLN A 177 15.41 -16.64 -0.68
CA GLN A 177 16.64 -17.32 -1.12
C GLN A 177 17.79 -16.39 -1.50
N LYS A 178 17.55 -15.08 -1.63
CA LYS A 178 18.64 -14.12 -1.95
C LYS A 178 19.72 -14.08 -0.86
N ILE A 179 19.41 -14.54 0.36
CA ILE A 179 20.36 -14.68 1.46
C ILE A 179 20.39 -16.15 1.90
N GLU A 180 21.57 -16.74 1.92
CA GLU A 180 21.83 -18.05 2.48
C GLU A 180 22.90 -17.93 3.56
N GLY A 181 22.77 -18.70 4.64
CA GLY A 181 23.70 -18.62 5.76
C GLY A 181 23.57 -19.79 6.73
N THR A 182 24.61 -19.98 7.54
CA THR A 182 24.62 -20.88 8.69
C THR A 182 24.12 -20.13 9.92
N PHE A 183 23.17 -20.73 10.64
CA PHE A 183 22.57 -20.16 11.84
C PHE A 183 23.00 -20.96 13.07
N LEU A 184 23.05 -20.31 14.24
CA LEU A 184 23.42 -20.98 15.50
C LEU A 184 22.34 -21.99 15.92
N SER A 185 21.07 -21.67 15.66
CA SER A 185 19.90 -22.52 15.95
C SER A 185 18.83 -22.43 14.84
N ALA A 186 17.82 -23.31 14.90
CA ALA A 186 16.67 -23.27 13.99
C ALA A 186 15.75 -22.07 14.28
N GLU A 187 15.72 -21.64 15.54
CA GLU A 187 14.99 -20.47 16.03
C GLU A 187 15.60 -19.17 15.48
N ASP A 188 16.94 -19.08 15.43
CA ASP A 188 17.63 -17.93 14.82
C ASP A 188 17.34 -17.84 13.32
N LYS A 189 17.34 -19.00 12.63
CA LYS A 189 16.93 -19.07 11.22
C LYS A 189 15.51 -18.56 11.02
N THR A 190 14.59 -18.98 11.88
CA THR A 190 13.18 -18.56 11.84
C THR A 190 13.05 -17.05 12.07
N THR A 191 13.75 -16.52 13.07
CA THR A 191 13.79 -15.09 13.39
C THR A 191 14.30 -14.28 12.20
N PHE A 192 15.42 -14.70 11.60
CA PHE A 192 16.02 -14.03 10.46
C PHE A 192 15.09 -13.96 9.24
N TYR A 193 14.56 -15.10 8.79
CA TYR A 193 13.70 -15.11 7.60
C TYR A 193 12.35 -14.46 7.84
N THR A 194 11.86 -14.45 9.08
CA THR A 194 10.66 -13.70 9.46
C THR A 194 10.91 -12.19 9.40
N ALA A 195 12.06 -11.71 9.90
CA ALA A 195 12.44 -10.31 9.78
C ALA A 195 12.66 -9.89 8.30
N LEU A 196 13.29 -10.75 7.50
CA LEU A 196 13.44 -10.53 6.06
C LEU A 196 12.07 -10.42 5.37
N TYR A 197 11.15 -11.34 5.65
CA TYR A 197 9.77 -11.26 5.17
C TYR A 197 9.10 -9.94 5.57
N HIS A 198 9.20 -9.50 6.84
CA HIS A 198 8.64 -8.23 7.29
C HIS A 198 9.26 -7.01 6.61
N SER A 199 10.52 -7.08 6.18
CA SER A 199 11.16 -6.01 5.42
C SER A 199 10.68 -5.89 3.97
N LEU A 200 9.90 -6.85 3.46
CA LEU A 200 9.53 -6.95 2.03
C LEU A 200 8.03 -6.78 1.77
N ILE A 201 7.22 -6.50 2.80
CA ILE A 201 5.77 -6.30 2.65
C ILE A 201 5.40 -4.84 2.37
N ALA A 202 6.32 -3.89 2.55
CA ALA A 202 6.13 -2.47 2.28
C ALA A 202 7.46 -1.80 1.86
N PRO A 203 7.43 -0.74 1.03
CA PRO A 203 6.26 -0.19 0.35
C PRO A 203 5.71 -1.15 -0.70
N HIS A 204 4.44 -1.02 -1.07
CA HIS A 204 3.80 -1.96 -2.00
C HIS A 204 3.17 -1.24 -3.19
N VAL A 205 2.92 -2.02 -4.24
CA VAL A 205 2.38 -1.56 -5.52
C VAL A 205 1.06 -0.82 -5.30
N PHE A 206 0.95 0.35 -5.91
CA PHE A 206 -0.24 1.19 -5.90
C PHE A 206 -0.50 1.78 -7.28
N GLN A 207 -0.62 0.89 -8.25
CA GLN A 207 -1.13 1.15 -9.59
C GLN A 207 -1.91 -0.09 -10.05
N ASP A 208 -2.79 0.08 -11.03
CA ASP A 208 -3.46 -1.03 -11.69
C ASP A 208 -2.55 -1.67 -12.75
N VAL A 209 -2.97 -2.83 -13.29
CA VAL A 209 -2.21 -3.59 -14.30
C VAL A 209 -1.93 -2.82 -15.60
N ASP A 210 -2.67 -1.74 -15.86
CA ASP A 210 -2.47 -0.85 -17.02
C ASP A 210 -1.50 0.32 -16.73
N GLY A 211 -1.00 0.41 -15.49
CA GLY A 211 -0.10 1.45 -15.01
C GLY A 211 -0.79 2.69 -14.45
N GLN A 212 -2.12 2.75 -14.42
CA GLN A 212 -2.84 3.89 -13.84
C GLN A 212 -2.83 3.86 -12.31
N TYR A 213 -2.72 5.02 -11.68
CA TYR A 213 -2.78 5.16 -10.22
C TYR A 213 -3.47 6.45 -9.82
N ARG A 214 -3.96 6.50 -8.58
CA ARG A 214 -4.47 7.73 -7.95
C ARG A 214 -3.29 8.54 -7.43
N GLY A 215 -3.14 9.77 -7.91
CA GLY A 215 -2.14 10.71 -7.42
C GLY A 215 -2.57 11.44 -6.15
N LEU A 216 -1.62 12.10 -5.48
CA LEU A 216 -1.85 12.87 -4.25
C LEU A 216 -2.89 13.99 -4.44
N ASP A 217 -2.94 14.55 -5.64
CA ASP A 217 -3.88 15.59 -6.07
C ASP A 217 -5.31 15.05 -6.33
N GLY A 218 -5.52 13.75 -6.15
CA GLY A 218 -6.79 13.09 -6.42
C GLY A 218 -7.02 12.79 -7.90
N ASN A 219 -6.12 13.15 -8.81
CA ASN A 219 -6.25 12.83 -10.24
C ASN A 219 -5.80 11.40 -10.53
N VAL A 220 -6.14 10.91 -11.73
CA VAL A 220 -5.62 9.64 -12.24
C VAL A 220 -4.39 9.93 -13.07
N HIS A 221 -3.27 9.35 -12.67
CA HIS A 221 -1.97 9.44 -13.34
C HIS A 221 -1.59 8.08 -13.91
N ARG A 222 -0.53 8.04 -14.72
CA ARG A 222 0.04 6.80 -15.25
C ARG A 222 1.53 6.74 -14.95
N ALA A 223 1.98 5.62 -14.40
CA ALA A 223 3.40 5.42 -14.13
C ALA A 223 4.13 5.05 -15.44
N GLU A 224 5.15 5.83 -15.79
CA GLU A 224 5.97 5.63 -16.99
C GLU A 224 7.42 5.40 -16.59
N GLY A 225 7.97 4.21 -16.90
CA GLY A 225 9.35 3.87 -16.55
C GLY A 225 9.60 3.55 -15.06
N PHE A 226 8.53 3.40 -14.27
CA PHE A 226 8.55 2.95 -12.88
C PHE A 226 7.23 2.27 -12.49
N THR A 227 7.25 1.57 -11.36
CA THR A 227 6.03 1.09 -10.69
C THR A 227 5.71 2.02 -9.54
N ASN A 228 4.52 2.63 -9.53
CA ASN A 228 4.07 3.47 -8.42
C ASN A 228 3.86 2.63 -7.16
N LEU A 229 4.47 3.06 -6.06
CA LEU A 229 4.42 2.44 -4.74
C LEU A 229 3.79 3.40 -3.73
N THR A 230 3.35 2.86 -2.60
CA THR A 230 2.79 3.63 -1.49
C THR A 230 3.11 2.97 -0.15
N VAL A 231 2.78 3.66 0.96
CA VAL A 231 3.14 3.33 2.34
C VAL A 231 4.61 3.68 2.58
N PHE A 232 4.85 4.99 2.70
CA PHE A 232 6.16 5.55 2.99
C PHE A 232 6.18 5.99 4.45
N SER A 233 6.54 5.09 5.37
CA SER A 233 6.73 5.39 6.81
C SER A 233 8.13 5.97 7.03
N LEU A 234 8.37 7.16 6.48
CA LEU A 234 9.75 7.61 6.22
C LEU A 234 10.54 7.82 7.49
N TRP A 235 9.91 8.33 8.56
CA TRP A 235 10.54 8.51 9.87
C TRP A 235 11.21 7.24 10.43
N ASP A 236 10.68 6.06 10.14
CA ASP A 236 11.29 4.79 10.53
C ASP A 236 12.23 4.27 9.43
N THR A 237 11.74 4.28 8.18
CA THR A 237 12.31 3.50 7.09
C THR A 237 13.57 4.11 6.48
N TYR A 238 13.81 5.42 6.64
CA TYR A 238 15.08 6.03 6.24
C TYR A 238 16.28 5.44 7.01
N ARG A 239 16.04 4.99 8.26
CA ARG A 239 17.10 4.57 9.20
C ARG A 239 17.76 3.26 8.80
N ALA A 240 17.01 2.34 8.21
CA ALA A 240 17.52 0.99 7.89
C ALA A 240 16.88 0.36 6.65
N LEU A 241 15.58 0.55 6.42
CA LEU A 241 14.88 -0.14 5.34
C LEU A 241 15.31 0.36 3.95
N HIS A 242 15.33 1.67 3.73
CA HIS A 242 15.79 2.24 2.45
C HIS A 242 17.30 2.00 2.21
N PRO A 243 18.19 2.16 3.20
CA PRO A 243 19.58 1.72 3.09
C PRO A 243 19.70 0.22 2.73
N TRP A 244 18.87 -0.63 3.35
CA TRP A 244 18.79 -2.06 3.03
C TRP A 244 18.34 -2.30 1.60
N PHE A 245 17.30 -1.61 1.12
CA PHE A 245 16.82 -1.76 -0.25
C PHE A 245 17.81 -1.28 -1.31
N ASN A 246 18.60 -0.25 -1.05
CA ASN A 246 19.68 0.16 -1.96
C ASN A 246 20.66 -0.99 -2.27
N PHE A 247 20.78 -1.97 -1.38
CA PHE A 247 21.60 -3.15 -1.54
C PHE A 247 20.80 -4.38 -1.98
N PHE A 248 19.68 -4.66 -1.30
CA PHE A 248 18.94 -5.91 -1.43
C PHE A 248 17.87 -5.87 -2.53
N GLN A 249 17.22 -4.72 -2.72
CA GLN A 249 16.13 -4.51 -3.68
C GLN A 249 16.29 -3.19 -4.44
N PRO A 250 17.39 -3.01 -5.21
CA PRO A 250 17.72 -1.71 -5.80
C PRO A 250 16.66 -1.20 -6.78
N GLU A 251 16.06 -2.08 -7.59
CA GLU A 251 14.96 -1.71 -8.49
C GLU A 251 13.69 -1.30 -7.72
N HIS A 252 13.35 -2.02 -6.66
CA HIS A 252 12.22 -1.66 -5.81
C HIS A 252 12.45 -0.30 -5.12
N ASN A 253 13.67 -0.04 -4.64
CA ASN A 253 14.00 1.26 -4.06
C ASN A 253 13.96 2.38 -5.10
N ARG A 254 14.38 2.12 -6.33
CA ARG A 254 14.24 3.08 -7.45
C ARG A 254 12.76 3.42 -7.69
N ASN A 255 11.89 2.41 -7.70
CA ASN A 255 10.44 2.63 -7.81
C ASN A 255 9.89 3.43 -6.62
N ALA A 256 10.39 3.20 -5.40
CA ALA A 256 10.03 4.00 -4.24
C ALA A 256 10.46 5.47 -4.38
N VAL A 257 11.70 5.73 -4.78
CA VAL A 257 12.24 7.07 -5.05
C VAL A 257 11.39 7.78 -6.11
N LEU A 258 11.12 7.14 -7.24
CA LEU A 258 10.31 7.75 -8.32
C LEU A 258 8.87 8.02 -7.89
N SER A 259 8.30 7.16 -7.04
CA SER A 259 6.99 7.39 -6.44
C SER A 259 6.97 8.57 -5.46
N MET A 260 8.04 8.76 -4.68
CA MET A 260 8.20 9.92 -3.80
C MET A 260 8.34 11.23 -4.60
N LEU A 261 9.06 11.19 -5.74
CA LEU A 261 9.17 12.35 -6.64
C LEU A 261 7.82 12.68 -7.28
N ALA A 262 7.11 11.67 -7.78
CA ALA A 262 5.75 11.85 -8.31
C ALA A 262 4.80 12.43 -7.24
N HIS A 263 4.88 11.95 -6.00
CA HIS A 263 4.15 12.53 -4.87
C HIS A 263 4.50 14.01 -4.67
N GLY A 264 5.79 14.36 -4.68
CA GLY A 264 6.25 15.74 -4.50
C GLY A 264 5.81 16.68 -5.61
N GLU A 265 5.80 16.21 -6.85
CA GLU A 265 5.29 16.97 -8.01
C GLU A 265 3.78 17.21 -7.96
N GLN A 266 3.04 16.25 -7.42
CA GLN A 266 1.59 16.31 -7.26
C GLN A 266 1.18 17.06 -5.97
N SER A 267 2.13 17.40 -5.10
CA SER A 267 1.89 18.10 -3.85
C SER A 267 1.66 19.59 -4.10
N VAL A 268 0.60 20.13 -3.52
CA VAL A 268 0.35 21.59 -3.49
C VAL A 268 1.44 22.35 -2.72
N HIS A 269 2.20 21.66 -1.87
CA HIS A 269 3.34 22.21 -1.14
C HIS A 269 4.66 22.02 -1.87
N GLN A 270 4.67 21.33 -3.02
CA GLN A 270 5.88 20.92 -3.73
C GLN A 270 6.89 20.22 -2.79
N ALA A 271 6.39 19.39 -1.89
CA ALA A 271 7.15 18.73 -0.85
C ALA A 271 7.09 17.21 -1.01
N LEU A 272 8.21 16.55 -0.73
CA LEU A 272 8.30 15.09 -0.64
C LEU A 272 7.36 14.57 0.46
N PRO A 273 6.97 13.28 0.39
CA PRO A 273 6.14 12.70 1.43
C PRO A 273 6.85 12.75 2.79
N VAL A 274 6.06 13.01 3.85
CA VAL A 274 6.50 12.85 5.24
C VAL A 274 6.09 11.47 5.72
N TRP A 275 4.80 11.17 5.64
CA TRP A 275 4.28 9.82 5.73
C TRP A 275 3.04 9.72 4.89
N SER A 276 3.14 8.99 3.78
CA SER A 276 2.04 8.86 2.84
C SER A 276 1.56 7.42 2.62
N HIS A 277 0.25 7.27 2.49
CA HIS A 277 -0.37 6.06 1.96
C HIS A 277 -1.64 6.37 1.17
N TRP A 278 -1.94 5.52 0.18
CA TRP A 278 -3.22 5.53 -0.54
C TRP A 278 -3.52 6.91 -1.13
N ALA A 279 -2.53 7.48 -1.83
CA ALA A 279 -2.61 8.81 -2.44
C ALA A 279 -2.89 9.96 -1.44
N ASN A 280 -2.54 9.78 -0.17
CA ASN A 280 -2.71 10.80 0.86
C ASN A 280 -1.40 11.02 1.61
N GLU A 281 -1.04 12.28 1.82
CA GLU A 281 -0.12 12.70 2.87
C GLU A 281 -0.89 12.80 4.19
N ASN A 282 -0.30 12.34 5.29
CA ASN A 282 -0.94 12.37 6.60
C ASN A 282 -0.10 13.01 7.71
N TRP A 283 1.09 13.51 7.38
CA TRP A 283 1.95 14.34 8.21
C TRP A 283 2.48 13.66 9.48
N CYS A 284 2.38 12.33 9.54
CA CYS A 284 3.10 11.52 10.50
C CYS A 284 4.57 11.41 10.03
N MET A 285 5.61 11.18 10.82
CA MET A 285 5.80 11.70 12.18
C MET A 285 6.34 13.14 12.07
N ILE A 286 7.62 13.36 12.37
CA ILE A 286 8.35 14.63 12.23
C ILE A 286 9.44 14.48 11.15
N GLY A 287 10.16 15.56 10.85
CA GLY A 287 11.24 15.54 9.86
C GLY A 287 10.74 15.61 8.42
N TYR A 288 11.66 15.65 7.47
CA TYR A 288 11.35 15.60 6.03
C TYR A 288 12.23 14.54 5.36
N HIS A 289 12.28 13.36 6.00
CA HIS A 289 13.18 12.25 5.73
C HIS A 289 13.12 11.63 4.33
N GLY A 290 12.17 12.04 3.49
CA GLY A 290 12.25 11.77 2.05
C GLY A 290 13.59 12.22 1.47
N VAL A 291 14.17 13.33 1.96
CA VAL A 291 15.47 13.84 1.49
C VAL A 291 16.63 12.89 1.84
N SER A 292 16.57 12.19 2.98
CA SER A 292 17.55 11.19 3.37
C SER A 292 17.54 9.99 2.41
N VAL A 293 16.35 9.51 2.05
CA VAL A 293 16.19 8.42 1.08
C VAL A 293 16.75 8.80 -0.28
N LEU A 294 16.47 10.03 -0.75
CA LEU A 294 17.01 10.55 -2.00
C LEU A 294 18.54 10.66 -1.96
N ALA A 295 19.10 11.26 -0.91
CA ALA A 295 20.54 11.44 -0.76
C ALA A 295 21.28 10.10 -0.72
N ASP A 296 20.76 9.10 0.01
CA ASP A 296 21.39 7.79 0.09
C ASP A 296 21.35 7.03 -1.24
N ALA A 297 20.21 7.07 -1.93
CA ALA A 297 20.06 6.49 -3.27
C ALA A 297 21.01 7.16 -4.29
N ALA A 298 21.12 8.49 -4.22
CA ALA A 298 22.02 9.26 -5.08
C ALA A 298 23.48 8.89 -4.79
N ALA A 299 23.90 8.90 -3.53
CA ALA A 299 25.26 8.56 -3.12
C ALA A 299 25.67 7.14 -3.56
N LYS A 300 24.73 6.20 -3.59
CA LYS A 300 24.95 4.83 -4.06
C LYS A 300 24.80 4.64 -5.58
N GLY A 301 24.66 5.73 -6.32
CA GLY A 301 24.71 5.70 -7.79
C GLY A 301 23.43 5.20 -8.47
N MET A 302 22.26 5.31 -7.82
CA MET A 302 20.99 4.96 -8.45
C MET A 302 20.79 5.73 -9.77
N THR A 303 20.35 5.00 -10.80
CA THR A 303 20.19 5.52 -12.17
C THR A 303 18.71 5.67 -12.56
N GLY A 304 18.45 6.42 -13.63
CA GLY A 304 17.10 6.63 -14.15
C GLY A 304 16.23 7.48 -13.22
N VAL A 305 16.84 8.43 -12.51
CA VAL A 305 16.23 9.45 -11.65
C VAL A 305 16.70 10.81 -12.15
N ASP A 306 15.77 11.75 -12.31
CA ASP A 306 16.09 13.15 -12.53
C ASP A 306 16.55 13.77 -11.20
N TRP A 307 17.87 13.82 -11.01
CA TRP A 307 18.46 14.31 -9.77
C TRP A 307 18.32 15.83 -9.60
N ASP A 308 18.12 16.58 -10.68
CA ASP A 308 17.91 18.03 -10.63
C ASP A 308 16.52 18.33 -10.08
N GLN A 309 15.50 17.62 -10.60
CA GLN A 309 14.14 17.66 -10.07
C GLN A 309 14.07 17.13 -8.63
N ALA A 310 14.82 16.07 -8.31
CA ALA A 310 14.91 15.54 -6.95
C ALA A 310 15.48 16.57 -5.96
N LEU A 311 16.57 17.27 -6.32
CA LEU A 311 17.13 18.33 -5.47
C LEU A 311 16.15 19.50 -5.32
N LYS A 312 15.46 19.89 -6.39
CA LYS A 312 14.45 20.95 -6.32
C LYS A 312 13.35 20.63 -5.30
N LEU A 313 12.83 19.40 -5.32
CA LEU A 313 11.84 18.95 -4.33
C LEU A 313 12.43 18.85 -2.92
N ALA A 314 13.69 18.41 -2.78
CA ALA A 314 14.37 18.35 -1.49
C ALA A 314 14.53 19.75 -0.86
N VAL A 315 15.00 20.73 -1.64
CA VAL A 315 15.12 22.14 -1.23
C VAL A 315 13.74 22.76 -0.94
N SER A 316 12.73 22.45 -1.74
CA SER A 316 11.36 22.91 -1.49
C SER A 316 10.80 22.34 -0.17
N SER A 317 11.08 21.06 0.12
CA SER A 317 10.67 20.40 1.36
C SER A 317 11.33 21.03 2.58
N SER A 318 12.66 21.24 2.56
CA SER A 318 13.40 21.86 3.66
C SER A 318 13.20 23.38 3.76
N GLY A 319 12.74 24.02 2.69
CA GLY A 319 12.44 25.46 2.65
C GLY A 319 11.01 25.83 3.05
N TRP A 320 10.12 24.86 3.28
CA TRP A 320 8.71 25.14 3.58
C TRP A 320 8.53 25.68 5.01
N ARG A 321 8.62 27.00 5.14
CA ARG A 321 8.53 27.73 6.43
C ARG A 321 7.28 27.42 7.27
N GLY A 322 6.18 27.02 6.63
CA GLY A 322 4.91 26.68 7.29
C GLY A 322 4.87 25.27 7.90
N TYR A 323 5.88 24.45 7.66
CA TYR A 323 5.95 23.09 8.17
C TYR A 323 6.50 23.05 9.59
N ASP A 324 5.70 22.62 10.55
CA ASP A 324 6.12 22.05 11.84
C ASP A 324 7.33 22.71 12.55
N GLY A 325 7.34 24.05 12.61
CA GLY A 325 8.40 24.85 13.27
C GLY A 325 9.64 25.16 12.41
N LEU A 326 9.68 24.73 11.15
CA LEU A 326 10.80 24.89 10.22
C LEU A 326 11.15 26.35 9.93
N GLY A 327 10.15 27.24 9.90
CA GLY A 327 10.36 28.68 9.83
C GLY A 327 11.22 29.23 10.97
N ALA A 328 10.91 28.84 12.21
CA ALA A 328 11.67 29.24 13.39
C ALA A 328 13.07 28.59 13.41
N TYR A 329 13.16 27.32 13.01
CA TYR A 329 14.44 26.62 12.84
C TYR A 329 15.39 27.37 11.90
N MET A 330 14.91 27.81 10.74
CA MET A 330 15.73 28.59 9.80
C MET A 330 16.17 29.94 10.35
N ASP A 331 15.33 30.61 11.13
CA ASP A 331 15.63 31.94 11.66
C ASP A 331 16.54 31.90 12.89
N MET A 332 16.46 30.83 13.70
CA MET A 332 17.08 30.74 15.03
C MET A 332 18.14 29.64 15.15
N GLY A 333 18.22 28.72 14.18
CA GLY A 333 19.07 27.53 14.24
C GLY A 333 18.52 26.38 15.10
N TYR A 334 17.30 26.52 15.65
CA TYR A 334 16.60 25.49 16.42
C TYR A 334 15.09 25.74 16.40
N VAL A 335 14.29 24.70 16.62
CA VAL A 335 12.84 24.83 16.84
C VAL A 335 12.62 25.24 18.30
N PRO A 336 11.89 26.33 18.61
CA PRO A 336 11.52 26.66 19.98
C PRO A 336 10.30 25.85 20.45
N GLU A 337 10.37 25.27 21.67
CA GLU A 337 9.29 24.44 22.24
C GLU A 337 7.98 25.22 22.48
N ASP A 338 8.09 26.52 22.74
CA ASP A 338 6.95 27.43 22.90
C ASP A 338 6.26 27.78 21.57
N VAL A 339 6.86 27.46 20.42
CA VAL A 339 6.25 27.59 19.09
C VAL A 339 5.61 26.28 18.66
N VAL A 340 6.36 25.16 18.72
CA VAL A 340 5.85 23.82 18.42
C VAL A 340 6.51 22.78 19.33
N GLY A 341 5.70 21.86 19.86
CA GLY A 341 6.19 20.78 20.73
C GLY A 341 7.09 19.76 20.03
N SER A 342 7.80 18.95 20.84
CA SER A 342 8.83 17.99 20.39
C SER A 342 10.02 18.67 19.68
N SER A 343 10.30 19.90 20.08
CA SER A 343 11.24 20.81 19.41
C SER A 343 12.68 20.30 19.34
N VAL A 344 13.17 19.64 20.39
CA VAL A 344 14.52 19.08 20.44
C VAL A 344 14.68 17.99 19.39
N SER A 345 13.74 17.05 19.31
CA SER A 345 13.76 15.98 18.29
C SER A 345 13.71 16.55 16.89
N LYS A 346 12.81 17.52 16.64
CA LYS A 346 12.70 18.20 15.35
C LYS A 346 13.98 18.90 14.96
N THR A 347 14.59 19.64 15.87
CA THR A 347 15.87 20.34 15.62
C THR A 347 16.97 19.38 15.20
N LEU A 348 17.11 18.25 15.89
CA LEU A 348 18.13 17.24 15.58
C LEU A 348 17.86 16.55 14.24
N GLU A 349 16.60 16.20 13.97
CA GLU A 349 16.23 15.51 12.74
C GLU A 349 16.25 16.44 11.51
N TYR A 350 15.85 17.71 11.65
CA TYR A 350 16.01 18.72 10.60
C TYR A 350 17.49 18.96 10.27
N ALA A 351 18.37 19.05 11.28
CA ALA A 351 19.80 19.22 11.02
C ALA A 351 20.41 18.01 10.26
N TYR A 352 19.94 16.80 10.54
CA TYR A 352 20.33 15.60 9.78
C TYR A 352 19.80 15.63 8.35
N ASP A 353 18.53 15.98 8.16
CA ASP A 353 17.91 16.06 6.85
C ASP A 353 18.56 17.17 5.99
N ASP A 354 18.90 18.32 6.58
CA ASP A 354 19.65 19.39 5.92
C ASP A 354 21.04 18.95 5.44
N TRP A 355 21.75 18.13 6.23
CA TRP A 355 22.99 17.51 5.79
C TRP A 355 22.75 16.62 4.55
N CYS A 356 21.65 15.87 4.52
CA CYS A 356 21.31 15.04 3.35
C CYS A 356 21.01 15.90 2.10
N VAL A 357 20.29 17.02 2.25
CA VAL A 357 20.07 17.99 1.17
C VAL A 357 21.41 18.56 0.67
N ALA A 358 22.33 18.88 1.59
CA ALA A 358 23.66 19.37 1.24
C ALA A 358 24.49 18.34 0.47
N GLU A 359 24.45 17.05 0.85
CA GLU A 359 25.12 15.97 0.10
C GLU A 359 24.50 15.77 -1.29
N LEU A 360 23.17 15.84 -1.41
CA LEU A 360 22.49 15.77 -2.70
C LEU A 360 22.91 16.94 -3.61
N ALA A 361 23.02 18.15 -3.05
CA ALA A 361 23.52 19.32 -3.79
C ALA A 361 24.99 19.18 -4.19
N ARG A 362 25.85 18.63 -3.31
CA ARG A 362 27.27 18.35 -3.61
C ARG A 362 27.44 17.40 -4.77
N ARG A 363 26.59 16.38 -4.91
CA ARG A 363 26.63 15.47 -6.08
C ARG A 363 26.47 16.20 -7.42
N GLN A 364 25.65 17.23 -7.47
CA GLN A 364 25.46 18.03 -8.69
C GLN A 364 26.65 18.97 -8.97
N THR A 365 27.51 19.18 -7.98
CA THR A 365 28.82 19.78 -8.21
C THR A 365 29.78 18.68 -8.70
N PRO A 366 30.56 18.89 -9.78
CA PRO A 366 31.30 17.83 -10.51
C PRO A 366 32.39 17.04 -9.74
N TYR A 367 32.42 17.07 -8.41
CA TYR A 367 33.47 16.49 -7.57
C TYR A 367 32.90 15.58 -6.48
N HIS A 368 32.36 14.40 -6.80
CA HIS A 368 32.57 13.16 -6.00
C HIS A 368 31.74 11.94 -6.43
N ASN A 369 32.45 10.85 -6.72
CA ASN A 369 31.94 9.48 -6.62
C ASN A 369 32.52 8.86 -5.34
N PHE A 370 31.73 8.80 -4.27
CA PHE A 370 32.00 7.95 -3.13
C PHE A 370 31.19 6.65 -3.30
N TYR A 371 31.80 5.50 -3.00
CA TYR A 371 31.15 4.17 -2.90
C TYR A 371 31.01 3.33 -4.18
N THR A 372 32.14 2.80 -4.65
CA THR A 372 32.22 1.40 -5.12
C THR A 372 33.10 0.61 -4.15
N GLY A 373 32.52 -0.13 -3.20
CA GLY A 373 33.31 -0.97 -2.30
C GLY A 373 32.46 -1.82 -1.35
N THR A 374 32.31 -3.11 -1.65
CA THR A 374 31.57 -4.10 -0.84
C THR A 374 32.45 -5.29 -0.42
N ASP A 375 33.52 -5.04 0.33
CA ASP A 375 34.39 -6.10 0.87
C ASP A 375 34.19 -6.30 2.38
N HIS A 376 32.95 -6.60 2.81
CA HIS A 376 32.68 -7.04 4.18
C HIS A 376 32.78 -8.58 4.28
N PRO A 377 33.63 -9.15 5.15
CA PRO A 377 33.99 -10.58 5.10
C PRO A 377 32.85 -11.54 5.47
N ASN A 378 31.84 -11.09 6.23
CA ASN A 378 30.78 -11.93 6.78
C ASN A 378 29.42 -11.81 6.07
N ILE A 379 29.27 -10.93 5.08
CA ILE A 379 28.04 -10.77 4.30
C ILE A 379 28.45 -10.66 2.83
N ARG A 380 28.22 -11.72 2.07
CA ARG A 380 28.52 -11.75 0.63
C ARG A 380 27.21 -11.76 -0.14
N LEU A 381 27.00 -10.76 -1.00
CA LEU A 381 25.94 -10.84 -2.02
C LEU A 381 26.19 -12.03 -2.93
N ASN A 382 25.12 -12.75 -3.27
CA ASN A 382 25.19 -13.78 -4.30
C ASN A 382 25.67 -13.14 -5.61
N LYS A 383 26.86 -13.54 -6.08
CA LYS A 383 27.48 -12.99 -7.30
C LYS A 383 26.67 -13.23 -8.57
N ALA A 384 25.72 -14.16 -8.55
CA ALA A 384 24.78 -14.38 -9.66
C ALA A 384 23.72 -13.27 -9.75
N TYR A 385 23.46 -12.54 -8.65
CA TYR A 385 22.50 -11.43 -8.62
C TYR A 385 23.09 -10.13 -9.16
N LEU A 386 24.40 -9.88 -8.94
CA LEU A 386 25.11 -8.68 -9.40
C LEU A 386 25.38 -8.62 -10.92
N LYS A 387 25.03 -9.67 -11.67
CA LYS A 387 25.26 -9.77 -13.12
C LYS A 387 24.02 -9.50 -13.97
N ARG A 388 22.94 -9.01 -13.38
CA ARG A 388 21.76 -8.47 -14.06
C ARG A 388 21.66 -7.00 -13.73
#